data_AF-X1UV92-F1
#
_entry.id   AF-X1UV92-F1
#
_cell.length_a   1.000
_cell.length_b   1.000
_cell.length_c   1.000
_cell.angle_alpha   90.00
_cell.angle_beta   90.00
_cell.angle_gamma   90.00
#
_symmetry.space_group_name_H-M   'P 1'
#
loop_
_entity.id
_entity.type
_entity.pdbx_description
1 polymer ?
#
loop_
_entity_poly.entity_id
_entity_poly.type
_entity_poly.pdbx_seq_one_letter_code
_entity_poly.pdbx_strand_id
1 'polypeptide(L)'
;DIVIGTHALVQKGVEFSQLGLVVVDEQHRFGVEQRSALREKGFNPHMLVMTATPIPRTLALTLYGDLDLSVIDEIPPGRQTVKTKWLKPQQRDSAYAFIRRQVADSRQAFIICPLIEESEAVAAQAAVVEYERLSQEVFTDLRMGLLHGRLSAGDKDEVMHRFRSGELDILVSTPVVEVGIDVPNATVMLVESADRFGLSQLHQFRGRVGRGQEQSYCMLLAENPSEVGRE
;
A
#
# COMPACT_ATOMS: atom_id res chain seq x y z
N ASP A 1 5.71 -12.74 27.70
CA ASP A 1 5.71 -11.31 27.34
C ASP A 1 5.91 -11.14 25.85
N ILE A 2 5.35 -10.08 25.26
CA ILE A 2 5.48 -9.73 23.85
C ILE A 2 5.82 -8.24 23.79
N VAL A 3 6.82 -7.89 22.99
CA VAL A 3 7.21 -6.51 22.72
C VAL A 3 7.00 -6.25 21.23
N ILE A 4 6.26 -5.18 20.92
CA ILE A 4 6.00 -4.73 19.55
C ILE A 4 6.66 -3.37 19.38
N GLY A 5 7.39 -3.20 18.28
CA GLY A 5 8.10 -1.96 18.02
C GLY A 5 8.75 -1.99 16.64
N THR A 6 9.29 -0.85 16.25
CA THR A 6 9.98 -0.68 14.97
C THR A 6 11.46 -1.04 15.11
N HIS A 7 12.30 -0.54 14.20
CA HIS A 7 13.77 -0.59 14.28
C HIS A 7 14.35 -0.12 15.63
N ALA A 8 13.58 0.61 16.44
CA ALA A 8 13.94 0.97 17.80
C ALA A 8 14.33 -0.25 18.67
N LEU A 9 13.69 -1.41 18.46
CA LEU A 9 13.99 -2.63 19.22
C LEU A 9 15.34 -3.26 18.88
N VAL A 10 15.94 -2.89 17.75
CA VAL A 10 17.25 -3.39 17.31
C VAL A 10 18.39 -2.54 17.86
N GLN A 11 18.10 -1.36 18.42
CA GLN A 11 19.15 -0.45 18.91
C GLN A 11 19.95 -1.04 20.08
N LYS A 12 21.21 -0.63 20.21
CA LYS A 12 22.17 -1.21 21.16
C LYS A 12 21.71 -1.16 22.63
N GLY A 13 20.85 -0.23 23.01
CA GLY A 13 20.38 -0.06 24.40
C GLY A 13 19.19 -0.93 24.81
N VAL A 14 18.62 -1.74 23.91
CA VAL A 14 17.47 -2.60 24.23
C VAL A 14 17.96 -4.01 24.57
N GLU A 15 17.82 -4.43 25.81
CA GLU A 15 18.16 -5.78 26.25
C GLU A 15 16.90 -6.58 26.56
N PHE A 16 16.92 -7.86 26.17
CA PHE A 16 15.83 -8.80 26.45
C PHE A 16 16.34 -9.84 27.43
N SER A 17 15.57 -10.13 28.48
CA SER A 17 15.99 -11.10 29.49
C SER A 17 16.13 -12.52 28.92
N GLN A 18 15.17 -12.97 28.09
CA GLN A 18 15.19 -14.28 27.46
C GLN A 18 14.46 -14.24 26.11
N LEU A 19 15.12 -13.67 25.10
CA LEU A 19 14.55 -13.59 23.75
C LEU A 19 14.53 -14.99 23.10
N GLY A 20 13.34 -15.57 22.97
CA GLY A 20 13.13 -16.89 22.36
C GLY A 20 12.64 -16.85 20.91
N LEU A 21 11.92 -15.81 20.50
CA LEU A 21 11.33 -15.67 19.16
C LEU A 21 11.36 -14.20 18.72
N VAL A 22 11.73 -14.00 17.45
CA VAL A 22 11.69 -12.72 16.75
C VAL A 22 10.81 -12.89 15.51
N VAL A 23 9.78 -12.04 15.38
CA VAL A 23 8.93 -11.98 14.19
C VAL A 23 9.16 -10.64 13.52
N VAL A 24 9.52 -10.65 12.23
CA VAL A 24 9.74 -9.45 11.43
C VAL A 24 8.75 -9.43 10.28
N ASP A 25 8.00 -8.33 10.13
CA ASP A 25 7.00 -8.11 9.07
C ASP A 25 7.47 -7.03 8.08
N GLU A 26 7.05 -7.13 6.82
CA GLU A 26 7.37 -6.21 5.71
C GLU A 26 8.86 -5.81 5.58
N GLN A 27 9.70 -6.84 5.40
CA GLN A 27 11.16 -6.77 5.55
C GLN A 27 11.98 -5.91 4.56
N HIS A 28 11.38 -5.22 3.60
CA HIS A 28 12.16 -4.50 2.58
C HIS A 28 12.99 -3.32 3.16
N ARG A 29 12.80 -2.96 4.44
CA ARG A 29 13.67 -2.02 5.19
C ARG A 29 14.64 -2.66 6.19
N PHE A 30 14.56 -3.98 6.42
CA PHE A 30 15.41 -4.72 7.38
C PHE A 30 16.50 -5.52 6.66
N GLY A 31 17.69 -4.92 6.58
CA GLY A 31 18.88 -5.53 6.00
C GLY A 31 19.49 -6.65 6.86
N VAL A 32 20.49 -7.32 6.29
CA VAL A 32 21.21 -8.46 6.91
C VAL A 32 21.79 -8.09 8.28
N GLU A 33 22.37 -6.88 8.41
CA GLU A 33 23.02 -6.43 9.64
C GLU A 33 22.06 -6.30 10.82
N GLN A 34 20.85 -5.80 10.58
CA GLN A 34 19.84 -5.64 11.63
C GLN A 34 19.31 -7.00 12.12
N ARG A 35 19.28 -8.01 11.23
CA ARG A 35 18.94 -9.38 11.61
C ARG A 35 20.04 -10.02 12.46
N SER A 36 21.32 -9.81 12.12
CA SER A 36 22.44 -10.26 12.95
C SER A 36 22.36 -9.65 14.34
N ALA A 37 22.12 -8.35 14.43
CA ALA A 37 21.97 -7.64 15.70
C ALA A 37 20.81 -8.19 16.56
N LEU A 38 19.70 -8.61 15.94
CA LEU A 38 18.59 -9.26 16.66
C LEU A 38 18.94 -10.67 17.15
N ARG A 39 19.69 -11.45 16.38
CA ARG A 39 20.18 -12.77 16.82
C ARG A 39 21.14 -12.66 17.99
N GLU A 40 21.97 -11.61 18.03
CA GLU A 40 22.94 -11.35 19.09
C GLU A 40 22.29 -10.91 20.42
N LYS A 41 21.04 -10.45 20.40
CA LYS A 41 20.31 -10.03 21.62
C LYS A 41 19.76 -11.18 22.47
N GLY A 42 19.94 -12.44 22.04
CA GLY A 42 19.50 -13.62 22.79
C GLY A 42 20.35 -14.84 22.48
N PHE A 43 20.13 -15.93 23.22
CA PHE A 43 20.81 -17.20 22.95
C PHE A 43 20.11 -17.94 21.81
N ASN A 44 20.45 -17.57 20.56
CA ASN A 44 19.92 -18.15 19.32
C ASN A 44 18.37 -18.15 19.24
N PRO A 45 17.73 -16.97 19.22
CA PRO A 45 16.28 -16.88 19.11
C PRO A 45 15.78 -17.46 17.79
N HIS A 46 14.59 -18.08 17.82
CA HIS A 46 13.87 -18.44 16.60
C HIS A 46 13.55 -17.18 15.81
N MET A 47 13.70 -17.22 14.49
CA MET A 47 13.43 -16.07 13.62
C MET A 47 12.38 -16.43 12.59
N LEU A 48 11.27 -15.69 12.60
CA LEU A 48 10.23 -15.76 11.58
C LEU A 48 10.23 -14.45 10.80
N VAL A 49 10.31 -14.57 9.49
CA VAL A 49 10.35 -13.46 8.55
C VAL A 49 9.12 -13.55 7.66
N MET A 50 8.33 -12.47 7.61
CA MET A 50 7.13 -12.38 6.79
C MET A 50 7.24 -11.19 5.82
N THR A 51 6.79 -11.40 4.58
CA THR A 51 6.67 -10.35 3.56
C THR A 51 5.46 -10.65 2.67
N ALA A 52 4.69 -9.62 2.35
CA ALA A 52 3.61 -9.73 1.37
C ALA A 52 4.08 -9.45 -0.07
N THR A 53 5.31 -8.97 -0.24
CA THR A 53 5.86 -8.68 -1.58
C THR A 53 6.42 -9.95 -2.21
N PRO A 54 6.09 -10.25 -3.48
CA PRO A 54 6.61 -11.42 -4.16
C PRO A 54 8.08 -11.17 -4.50
N ILE A 55 8.98 -11.64 -3.63
CA ILE A 55 10.42 -11.65 -3.91
C ILE A 55 10.68 -12.88 -4.78
N PRO A 56 11.34 -12.74 -5.95
CA PRO A 56 11.74 -13.89 -6.74
C PRO A 56 12.50 -14.89 -5.88
N ARG A 57 12.16 -16.18 -5.95
CA ARG A 57 12.75 -17.23 -5.10
C ARG A 57 14.29 -17.21 -5.13
N THR A 58 14.88 -16.93 -6.28
CA THR A 58 16.34 -16.81 -6.45
C THR A 58 16.93 -15.63 -5.67
N LEU A 59 16.25 -14.49 -5.65
CA LEU A 59 16.64 -13.34 -4.83
C LEU A 59 16.44 -13.65 -3.35
N ALA A 60 15.35 -14.34 -2.98
CA ALA A 60 15.10 -14.75 -1.60
C ALA A 60 16.21 -15.68 -1.08
N LEU A 61 16.60 -16.72 -1.82
CA LEU A 61 17.69 -17.63 -1.44
C LEU A 61 19.07 -16.94 -1.39
N THR A 62 19.25 -15.85 -2.12
CA THR A 62 20.51 -15.07 -2.09
C THR A 62 20.55 -14.11 -0.90
N LEU A 63 19.43 -13.44 -0.60
CA LEU A 63 19.32 -12.47 0.50
C LEU A 63 19.09 -13.14 1.87
N TYR A 64 18.53 -14.35 1.87
CA TYR A 64 18.07 -15.09 3.03
C TYR A 64 18.58 -16.54 3.02
N GLY A 65 19.74 -16.80 2.40
CA GLY A 65 20.28 -18.16 2.19
C GLY A 65 20.53 -18.99 3.45
N ASP A 66 20.35 -18.40 4.63
CA ASP A 66 20.37 -19.02 5.95
C ASP A 66 18.97 -19.35 6.51
N LEU A 67 17.89 -19.06 5.78
CA LEU A 67 16.50 -19.28 6.19
C LEU A 67 15.79 -20.28 5.28
N ASP A 68 14.99 -21.16 5.90
CA ASP A 68 14.04 -21.99 5.18
C ASP A 68 12.89 -21.14 4.63
N LEU A 69 12.58 -21.31 3.33
CA LEU A 69 11.51 -20.56 2.66
C LEU A 69 10.19 -21.33 2.70
N SER A 70 9.18 -20.74 3.33
CA SER A 70 7.79 -21.19 3.22
C SER A 70 6.99 -20.18 2.40
N VAL A 71 6.18 -20.67 1.45
CA VAL A 71 5.33 -19.83 0.58
C VAL A 71 3.88 -20.16 0.86
N ILE A 72 3.07 -19.13 1.10
CA ILE A 72 1.60 -19.23 1.20
C ILE A 72 1.03 -18.55 -0.04
N ASP A 73 0.50 -19.33 -0.97
CA ASP A 73 -0.04 -18.88 -2.27
C ASP A 73 -1.57 -18.95 -2.37
N GLU A 74 -2.22 -19.55 -1.36
CA GLU A 74 -3.67 -19.63 -1.29
C GLU A 74 -4.30 -18.34 -0.75
N ILE A 75 -5.42 -17.96 -1.37
CA ILE A 75 -6.22 -16.81 -0.94
C ILE A 75 -7.16 -17.26 0.19
N PRO A 76 -7.36 -16.45 1.25
CA PRO A 76 -8.39 -16.74 2.26
C PRO A 76 -9.77 -16.98 1.64
N PRO A 77 -10.56 -17.93 2.16
CA PRO A 77 -11.87 -18.27 1.60
C PRO A 77 -12.79 -17.04 1.58
N GLY A 78 -13.50 -16.85 0.46
CA GLY A 78 -14.44 -15.73 0.27
C GLY A 78 -13.82 -14.45 -0.29
N ARG A 79 -12.49 -14.37 -0.43
CA ARG A 79 -11.83 -13.19 -1.02
C ARG A 79 -11.83 -13.28 -2.54
N GLN A 80 -12.36 -12.25 -3.19
CA GLN A 80 -12.39 -12.16 -4.65
C GLN A 80 -11.04 -11.68 -5.21
N THR A 81 -10.69 -12.18 -6.39
CA THR A 81 -9.51 -11.72 -7.12
C THR A 81 -9.71 -10.30 -7.62
N VAL A 82 -8.73 -9.43 -7.37
CA VAL A 82 -8.77 -8.03 -7.83
C VAL A 82 -8.51 -8.00 -9.33
N LYS A 83 -9.49 -7.56 -10.13
CA LYS A 83 -9.33 -7.39 -11.57
C LYS A 83 -8.40 -6.21 -11.85
N THR A 84 -7.19 -6.52 -12.31
CA THR A 84 -6.18 -5.51 -12.58
C THR A 84 -6.14 -5.20 -14.07
N LYS A 85 -6.12 -3.90 -14.42
CA LYS A 85 -6.07 -3.45 -15.80
C LYS A 85 -5.10 -2.28 -15.94
N TRP A 86 -4.16 -2.42 -16.86
CA TRP A 86 -3.36 -1.29 -17.33
C TRP A 86 -4.18 -0.42 -18.28
N LEU A 87 -4.09 0.89 -18.10
CA LEU A 87 -4.78 1.91 -18.88
C LEU A 87 -3.77 2.87 -19.49
N LYS A 88 -3.97 3.16 -20.77
CA LYS A 88 -3.25 4.24 -21.44
C LYS A 88 -3.84 5.60 -21.02
N PRO A 89 -3.08 6.70 -21.14
CA PRO A 89 -3.58 8.05 -20.82
C PRO A 89 -4.89 8.41 -21.52
N GLN A 90 -5.09 7.96 -22.77
CA GLN A 90 -6.33 8.21 -23.53
C GLN A 90 -7.56 7.52 -22.92
N GLN A 91 -7.35 6.54 -22.04
CA GLN A 91 -8.42 5.80 -21.36
C GLN A 91 -8.74 6.39 -19.97
N ARG A 92 -8.11 7.51 -19.59
CA ARG A 92 -8.35 8.20 -18.31
C ARG A 92 -9.83 8.50 -18.09
N ASP A 93 -10.49 9.09 -19.08
CA ASP A 93 -11.91 9.44 -18.96
C ASP A 93 -12.80 8.20 -18.79
N SER A 94 -12.41 7.08 -19.42
CA SER A 94 -13.09 5.80 -19.24
C SER A 94 -12.90 5.25 -17.82
N ALA A 95 -11.73 5.46 -17.21
CA ALA A 95 -11.47 5.11 -15.82
C ALA A 95 -12.33 5.94 -14.86
N TYR A 96 -12.43 7.25 -15.10
CA TYR A 96 -13.26 8.15 -14.29
C TYR A 96 -14.75 7.83 -14.42
N ALA A 97 -15.23 7.54 -15.64
CA ALA A 97 -16.60 7.06 -15.85
C ALA A 97 -16.86 5.73 -15.12
N PHE A 98 -15.88 4.83 -15.08
CA PHE A 98 -15.97 3.59 -14.32
C PHE A 98 -16.05 3.84 -12.81
N ILE A 99 -15.22 4.74 -12.27
CA ILE A 99 -15.29 5.15 -10.85
C ILE A 99 -16.68 5.71 -10.53
N ARG A 100 -17.21 6.61 -11.37
CA ARG A 100 -18.58 7.17 -11.19
C ARG A 100 -19.64 6.08 -11.09
N ARG A 101 -19.55 5.06 -11.93
CA ARG A 101 -20.49 3.93 -11.90
C ARG A 101 -20.39 3.14 -10.60
N GLN A 102 -19.17 2.91 -10.11
CA GLN A 102 -18.95 2.20 -8.85
C GLN A 102 -19.46 3.02 -7.66
N VAL A 103 -19.24 4.33 -7.67
CA VAL A 103 -19.77 5.25 -6.65
C VAL A 103 -21.30 5.31 -6.69
N ALA A 104 -21.91 5.29 -7.87
CA ALA A 104 -23.37 5.21 -8.01
C ALA A 104 -23.95 3.91 -7.41
N ASP A 105 -23.17 2.82 -7.42
CA ASP A 105 -23.50 1.57 -6.74
C ASP A 105 -23.19 1.61 -5.21
N SER A 106 -23.03 2.80 -4.62
CA SER A 106 -22.68 3.03 -3.20
C SER A 106 -21.32 2.48 -2.77
N ARG A 107 -20.39 2.29 -3.71
CA ARG A 107 -19.01 1.87 -3.44
C ARG A 107 -18.07 3.07 -3.39
N GLN A 108 -16.83 2.85 -2.99
CA GLN A 108 -15.84 3.92 -2.85
C GLN A 108 -14.58 3.63 -3.66
N ALA A 109 -13.81 4.68 -3.95
CA ALA A 109 -12.60 4.59 -4.76
C ALA A 109 -11.39 5.28 -4.10
N PHE A 110 -10.21 4.71 -4.33
CA PHE A 110 -8.92 5.34 -4.07
C PHE A 110 -8.31 5.85 -5.37
N ILE A 111 -7.72 7.04 -5.32
CA ILE A 111 -6.87 7.58 -6.38
C ILE A 111 -5.50 7.86 -5.78
N ILE A 112 -4.49 7.12 -6.22
CA ILE A 112 -3.12 7.24 -5.72
C ILE A 112 -2.31 8.08 -6.70
N CYS A 113 -1.79 9.19 -6.20
CA CYS A 113 -0.92 10.09 -6.96
C CYS A 113 0.56 9.68 -6.77
N PRO A 114 1.40 9.77 -7.80
CA PRO A 114 2.82 9.46 -7.68
C PRO A 114 3.56 10.44 -6.76
N LEU A 115 4.64 9.97 -6.14
CA LEU A 115 5.67 10.85 -5.59
C LEU A 115 6.46 11.39 -6.77
N ILE A 116 6.39 12.69 -7.03
CA ILE A 116 7.17 13.32 -8.10
C ILE A 116 8.66 13.39 -7.70
N GLU A 117 8.95 13.49 -6.40
CA GLU A 117 10.30 13.57 -5.80
C GLU A 117 10.31 12.93 -4.40
N GLU A 118 11.51 12.63 -3.84
CA GLU A 118 11.69 12.11 -2.46
C GLU A 118 11.19 13.07 -1.37
N SER A 119 10.93 14.33 -1.74
CA SER A 119 10.41 15.35 -0.83
C SER A 119 8.90 15.19 -0.58
N GLU A 120 8.54 14.94 0.69
CA GLU A 120 7.15 14.89 1.14
C GLU A 120 6.36 16.17 0.81
N ALA A 121 7.04 17.31 0.71
CA ALA A 121 6.41 18.59 0.36
C ALA A 121 5.89 18.62 -1.07
N VAL A 122 6.70 18.13 -2.02
CA VAL A 122 6.36 18.08 -3.45
C VAL A 122 5.24 17.05 -3.68
N ALA A 123 5.31 15.91 -3.00
CA ALA A 123 4.27 14.89 -3.02
C ALA A 123 2.91 15.41 -2.53
N ALA A 124 2.89 16.11 -1.39
CA ALA A 124 1.66 16.69 -0.87
C ALA A 124 1.08 17.71 -1.85
N GLN A 125 1.92 18.56 -2.44
CA GLN A 125 1.48 19.55 -3.42
C GLN A 125 0.88 18.89 -4.68
N ALA A 126 1.49 17.83 -5.20
CA ALA A 126 0.96 17.10 -6.34
C ALA A 126 -0.42 16.51 -6.05
N ALA A 127 -0.60 15.91 -4.86
CA ALA A 127 -1.91 15.37 -4.44
C ALA A 127 -2.96 16.47 -4.23
N VAL A 128 -2.58 17.65 -3.70
CA VAL A 128 -3.48 18.81 -3.58
C VAL A 128 -3.95 19.28 -4.96
N VAL A 129 -3.01 19.49 -5.90
CA VAL A 129 -3.34 19.95 -7.26
C VAL A 129 -4.25 18.95 -7.96
N GLU A 130 -3.94 17.65 -7.86
CA GLU A 130 -4.77 16.61 -8.47
C GLU A 130 -6.16 16.55 -7.81
N TYR A 131 -6.24 16.66 -6.47
CA TYR A 131 -7.50 16.73 -5.75
C TYR A 131 -8.34 17.94 -6.18
N GLU A 132 -7.74 19.12 -6.32
CA GLU A 132 -8.43 20.33 -6.79
C GLU A 132 -8.96 20.14 -8.21
N ARG A 133 -8.13 19.65 -9.14
CA ARG A 133 -8.57 19.37 -10.52
C ARG A 133 -9.72 18.36 -10.54
N LEU A 134 -9.57 17.25 -9.81
CA LEU A 134 -10.57 16.19 -9.80
C LEU A 134 -11.88 16.66 -9.17
N SER A 135 -11.83 17.42 -8.08
CA SER A 135 -13.04 17.91 -7.41
C SER A 135 -13.75 19.03 -8.19
N GLN A 136 -13.01 19.88 -8.92
CA GLN A 136 -13.60 21.03 -9.62
C GLN A 136 -13.97 20.75 -11.07
N GLU A 137 -13.31 19.81 -11.74
CA GLU A 137 -13.50 19.56 -13.17
C GLU A 137 -14.09 18.17 -13.48
N VAL A 138 -13.71 17.14 -12.71
CA VAL A 138 -13.98 15.74 -13.08
C VAL A 138 -15.12 15.12 -12.29
N PHE A 139 -15.15 15.31 -10.97
CA PHE A 139 -16.04 14.68 -10.00
C PHE A 139 -16.78 15.74 -9.16
N THR A 140 -17.33 16.76 -9.82
CA THR A 140 -17.99 17.93 -9.19
C THR A 140 -19.21 17.59 -8.34
N ASP A 141 -19.77 16.41 -8.54
CA ASP A 141 -20.95 15.85 -7.87
C ASP A 141 -20.61 14.81 -6.80
N LEU A 142 -19.34 14.46 -6.60
CA LEU A 142 -18.92 13.43 -5.65
C LEU A 142 -18.16 14.02 -4.46
N ARG A 143 -18.28 13.36 -3.30
CA ARG A 143 -17.62 13.80 -2.07
C ARG A 143 -16.20 13.27 -2.05
N MET A 144 -15.23 14.16 -2.21
CA MET A 144 -13.82 13.79 -2.26
C MET A 144 -13.10 14.12 -0.96
N GLY A 145 -12.12 13.29 -0.59
CA GLY A 145 -11.15 13.59 0.46
C GLY A 145 -9.72 13.59 -0.07
N LEU A 146 -8.84 14.26 0.67
CA LEU A 146 -7.40 14.32 0.39
C LEU A 146 -6.63 13.79 1.59
N LEU A 147 -5.66 12.90 1.36
CA LEU A 147 -4.77 12.41 2.41
C LEU A 147 -3.31 12.39 1.95
N HIS A 148 -2.45 13.11 2.65
CA HIS A 148 -1.01 13.15 2.36
C HIS A 148 -0.15 13.24 3.63
N GLY A 149 1.16 12.99 3.49
CA GLY A 149 2.12 12.93 4.60
C GLY A 149 2.14 14.16 5.52
N ARG A 150 1.91 15.36 4.97
CA ARG A 150 1.94 16.63 5.73
C ARG A 150 0.72 16.92 6.59
N LEU A 151 -0.35 16.13 6.51
CA LEU A 151 -1.49 16.27 7.41
C LEU A 151 -1.08 15.86 8.83
N SER A 152 -1.65 16.53 9.83
CA SER A 152 -1.46 16.11 11.23
C SER A 152 -2.06 14.71 11.43
N ALA A 153 -1.65 14.01 12.49
CA ALA A 153 -2.23 12.70 12.80
C ALA A 153 -3.74 12.78 12.99
N GLY A 154 -4.24 13.83 13.66
CA GLY A 154 -5.67 14.08 13.85
C GLY A 154 -6.42 14.28 12.54
N ASP A 155 -5.88 15.09 11.62
CA ASP A 155 -6.52 15.32 10.31
C ASP A 155 -6.56 14.04 9.47
N LYS A 156 -5.49 13.23 9.51
CA LYS A 156 -5.45 11.94 8.82
C LYS A 156 -6.52 11.00 9.35
N ASP A 157 -6.65 10.92 10.67
CA ASP A 157 -7.64 10.06 11.32
C ASP A 157 -9.07 10.52 11.01
N GLU A 158 -9.31 11.84 11.00
CA GLU A 158 -10.62 12.40 10.63
C GLU A 158 -11.00 12.08 9.19
N VAL A 159 -10.10 12.34 8.23
CA VAL A 159 -10.34 12.03 6.81
C VAL A 159 -10.59 10.54 6.60
N MET A 160 -9.79 9.69 7.25
CA MET A 160 -9.97 8.24 7.19
C MET A 160 -11.27 7.79 7.84
N HIS A 161 -11.70 8.43 8.93
CA HIS A 161 -12.97 8.14 9.57
C HIS A 161 -14.14 8.45 8.65
N ARG A 162 -14.14 9.65 8.04
CA ARG A 162 -15.16 10.07 7.07
C ARG A 162 -15.19 9.19 5.82
N PHE A 163 -14.03 8.72 5.38
CA PHE A 163 -13.97 7.75 4.29
C PHE A 163 -14.54 6.40 4.73
N ARG A 164 -14.18 5.86 5.91
CA ARG A 164 -14.76 4.60 6.39
C ARG A 164 -16.27 4.66 6.66
N SER A 165 -16.81 5.82 7.06
CA SER A 165 -18.24 6.01 7.30
C SER A 165 -19.06 6.16 6.02
N GLY A 166 -18.42 6.25 4.84
CA GLY A 166 -19.10 6.49 3.56
C GLY A 166 -19.53 7.93 3.35
N GLU A 167 -19.00 8.88 4.14
CA GLU A 167 -19.19 10.31 3.91
C GLU A 167 -18.39 10.84 2.72
N LEU A 168 -17.34 10.12 2.33
CA LEU A 168 -16.49 10.43 1.19
C LEU A 168 -16.56 9.28 0.19
N ASP A 169 -16.81 9.60 -1.06
CA ASP A 169 -16.92 8.64 -2.16
C ASP A 169 -15.54 8.28 -2.73
N ILE A 170 -14.64 9.26 -2.79
CA ILE A 170 -13.30 9.11 -3.36
C ILE A 170 -12.26 9.67 -2.40
N LEU A 171 -11.17 8.92 -2.17
CA LEU A 171 -10.00 9.41 -1.44
C LEU A 171 -8.80 9.53 -2.38
N VAL A 172 -8.32 10.77 -2.56
CA VAL A 172 -7.07 11.08 -3.26
C VAL A 172 -5.92 11.03 -2.26
N SER A 173 -4.87 10.28 -2.56
CA SER A 173 -3.78 10.11 -1.60
C SER A 173 -2.40 9.91 -2.20
N THR A 174 -1.37 10.29 -1.45
CA THR A 174 0.02 9.94 -1.76
C THR A 174 0.35 8.52 -1.27
N PRO A 175 1.45 7.90 -1.75
CA PRO A 175 1.88 6.55 -1.37
C PRO A 175 2.23 6.39 0.11
N VAL A 176 2.52 7.51 0.79
CA VAL A 176 3.02 7.59 2.16
C VAL A 176 1.98 7.12 3.18
N VAL A 177 0.78 6.73 2.75
CA VAL A 177 -0.16 6.05 3.64
C VAL A 177 0.30 4.61 3.86
N GLU A 178 1.32 4.41 4.69
CA GLU A 178 1.65 3.09 5.24
C GLU A 178 0.62 2.61 6.28
N VAL A 179 -0.36 3.45 6.65
CA VAL A 179 -1.34 3.13 7.71
C VAL A 179 -2.58 2.46 7.12
N GLY A 180 -2.62 1.12 7.19
CA GLY A 180 -3.82 0.32 7.47
C GLY A 180 -5.14 0.75 6.81
N ILE A 181 -5.12 1.13 5.52
CA ILE A 181 -6.34 1.41 4.77
C ILE A 181 -7.04 0.08 4.50
N ASP A 182 -7.87 -0.34 5.43
CA ASP A 182 -8.85 -1.41 5.26
C ASP A 182 -10.23 -0.78 5.23
N VAL A 183 -10.71 -0.51 4.01
CA VAL A 183 -12.09 -0.07 3.79
C VAL A 183 -12.76 -1.10 2.88
N PRO A 184 -13.57 -2.03 3.44
CA PRO A 184 -14.18 -3.11 2.67
C PRO A 184 -15.04 -2.64 1.50
N ASN A 185 -15.62 -1.44 1.61
CA ASN A 185 -16.47 -0.82 0.59
C ASN A 185 -15.68 -0.07 -0.50
N ALA A 186 -14.36 0.09 -0.33
CA ALA A 186 -13.51 0.62 -1.38
C ALA A 186 -13.18 -0.49 -2.37
N THR A 187 -13.87 -0.48 -3.51
CA THR A 187 -13.76 -1.53 -4.54
C THR A 187 -12.85 -1.13 -5.69
N VAL A 188 -12.49 0.15 -5.81
CA VAL A 188 -11.68 0.64 -6.93
C VAL A 188 -10.40 1.29 -6.42
N MET A 189 -9.27 0.86 -6.97
CA MET A 189 -7.98 1.55 -6.88
C MET A 189 -7.61 2.09 -8.25
N LEU A 190 -7.39 3.40 -8.38
CA LEU A 190 -6.75 4.00 -9.53
C LEU A 190 -5.37 4.50 -9.12
N VAL A 191 -4.32 4.02 -9.78
CA VAL A 191 -2.96 4.54 -9.60
C VAL A 191 -2.63 5.41 -10.81
N GLU A 192 -2.47 6.71 -10.59
CA GLU A 192 -2.02 7.66 -11.60
C GLU A 192 -0.50 7.53 -11.79
N SER A 193 -0.04 7.66 -13.04
CA SER A 193 1.37 7.49 -13.44
C SER A 193 2.03 6.27 -12.79
N ALA A 194 1.41 5.09 -12.97
CA ALA A 194 1.85 3.83 -12.39
C ALA A 194 3.29 3.44 -12.79
N ASP A 195 3.81 3.99 -13.89
CA ASP A 195 5.20 3.88 -14.33
C ASP A 195 6.22 4.48 -13.35
N ARG A 196 5.79 5.36 -12.44
CA ARG A 196 6.64 5.97 -11.41
C ARG A 196 6.78 5.12 -10.15
N PHE A 197 6.12 3.97 -10.10
CA PHE A 197 6.08 3.10 -8.94
C PHE A 197 6.87 1.81 -9.17
N GLY A 198 7.51 1.33 -8.11
CA GLY A 198 8.07 -0.02 -8.12
C GLY A 198 6.96 -1.08 -8.11
N LEU A 199 7.22 -2.24 -8.71
CA LEU A 199 6.27 -3.37 -8.76
C LEU A 199 5.80 -3.80 -7.36
N SER A 200 6.70 -3.77 -6.37
CA SER A 200 6.38 -4.06 -4.97
C SER A 200 5.35 -3.09 -4.38
N GLN A 201 5.47 -1.79 -4.67
CA GLN A 201 4.53 -0.77 -4.22
C GLN A 201 3.17 -0.95 -4.89
N LEU A 202 3.14 -1.21 -6.20
CA LEU A 202 1.90 -1.50 -6.93
C LEU A 202 1.20 -2.76 -6.37
N HIS A 203 1.97 -3.81 -6.05
CA HIS A 203 1.46 -5.01 -5.41
C HIS A 203 0.84 -4.72 -4.04
N GLN A 204 1.49 -3.88 -3.22
CA GLN A 204 0.96 -3.45 -1.93
C GLN A 204 -0.34 -2.64 -2.09
N PHE A 205 -0.42 -1.70 -3.03
CA PHE A 205 -1.67 -0.95 -3.29
C PHE A 205 -2.80 -1.86 -3.75
N ARG A 206 -2.52 -2.80 -4.67
CA ARG A 206 -3.48 -3.81 -5.12
C ARG A 206 -4.01 -4.62 -3.93
N GLY A 207 -3.15 -4.99 -2.99
CA GLY A 207 -3.51 -5.78 -1.81
C GLY A 207 -4.39 -5.04 -0.78
N ARG A 208 -4.48 -3.70 -0.87
CA ARG A 208 -5.33 -2.88 0.01
C ARG A 208 -6.79 -2.79 -0.45
N VAL A 209 -7.10 -3.26 -1.65
CA VAL A 209 -8.46 -3.33 -2.20
C VAL A 209 -8.89 -4.79 -2.30
N GLY A 210 -10.20 -5.07 -2.32
CA GLY A 210 -10.72 -6.44 -2.33
C GLY A 210 -10.73 -7.09 -0.96
N ARG A 211 -11.13 -6.31 0.06
CA ARG A 211 -11.38 -6.80 1.42
C ARG A 211 -12.87 -7.06 1.72
N GLY A 212 -13.77 -6.55 0.87
CA GLY A 212 -15.19 -6.88 0.88
C GLY A 212 -15.54 -8.10 0.01
N GLN A 213 -16.83 -8.43 -0.03
CA GLN A 213 -17.38 -9.48 -0.90
C GLN A 213 -17.60 -9.02 -2.35
N GLU A 214 -17.49 -7.72 -2.59
CA GLU A 214 -17.71 -7.10 -3.89
C GLU A 214 -16.48 -7.23 -4.80
N GLN A 215 -16.73 -7.32 -6.11
CA GLN A 215 -15.66 -7.35 -7.10
C GLN A 215 -14.86 -6.06 -7.05
N SER A 216 -13.56 -6.22 -6.80
CA SER A 216 -12.61 -5.12 -6.74
C SER A 216 -11.77 -4.99 -8.01
N TYR A 217 -11.35 -3.76 -8.30
CA TYR A 217 -10.66 -3.36 -9.51
C TYR A 217 -9.42 -2.54 -9.18
N CYS A 218 -8.30 -2.84 -9.83
CA CYS A 218 -7.08 -2.07 -9.77
C CYS A 218 -6.74 -1.56 -11.16
N MET A 219 -6.81 -0.24 -11.36
CA MET A 219 -6.54 0.43 -12.62
C MET A 219 -5.19 1.14 -12.53
N LEU A 220 -4.28 0.81 -13.43
CA LEU A 220 -2.92 1.35 -13.46
C LEU A 220 -2.79 2.25 -14.69
N LEU A 221 -2.77 3.57 -14.49
CA LEU A 221 -2.64 4.51 -15.60
C LEU A 221 -1.15 4.81 -15.83
N ALA A 222 -0.62 4.39 -16.97
CA ALA A 222 0.80 4.59 -17.32
C ALA A 222 0.98 4.90 -18.81
N GLU A 223 1.87 5.84 -19.11
CA GLU A 223 2.19 6.26 -20.49
C GLU A 223 2.99 5.19 -21.25
N ASN A 224 4.06 4.69 -20.63
CA ASN A 224 4.92 3.65 -21.17
C ASN A 224 5.27 2.65 -20.08
N PRO A 225 4.66 1.45 -20.04
CA PRO A 225 5.08 0.42 -19.11
C PRO A 225 6.48 -0.06 -19.50
N SER A 226 7.37 -0.23 -18.52
CA SER A 226 8.53 -1.10 -18.68
C SER A 226 8.04 -2.53 -19.02
N GLU A 227 8.84 -3.36 -19.69
CA GLU A 227 8.46 -4.77 -19.96
C GLU A 227 8.03 -5.50 -18.69
N VAL A 228 8.68 -5.19 -17.56
CA VAL A 228 8.37 -5.71 -16.22
C VAL A 228 7.04 -5.19 -15.65
N GLY A 229 6.58 -4.01 -16.07
CA GLY A 229 5.28 -3.46 -15.63
C GLY A 229 4.08 -4.00 -16.40
N ARG A 230 4.30 -4.80 -17.46
CA ARG A 230 3.23 -5.46 -18.23
C ARG A 230 2.85 -6.84 -17.72
N GLU A 231 3.79 -7.54 -17.05
CA GLU A 231 3.56 -8.83 -16.37
C GLU A 231 2.89 -8.64 -15.00
#